data_AF-A0A7S1P7D3-F1
#
_entry.id   AF-A0A7S1P7D3-F1
#
_cell.length_a   1.000
_cell.length_b   1.000
_cell.length_c   1.000
_cell.angle_alpha   90.00
_cell.angle_beta   90.00
_cell.angle_gamma   90.00
#
_symmetry.space_group_name_H-M   'P 1'
#
loop_
_entity.id
_entity.type
_entity.pdbx_description
1 polymer ?
#
loop_
_entity_poly.entity_id
_entity_poly.type
_entity_poly.pdbx_seq_one_letter_code
_entity_poly.pdbx_strand_id
1 'polypeptide(L)'
;MVMDTLVGVDFVFHSHTAADRSVLDPQLVIAFVLLIVGAPSYFRRVDVLKKAFGLLESMLFSSDPHWTRQLGDSVLANAHLIPAIITYFTFQQREGIIWENVWVGNVEAKSDGARLFVRIVKEIKIFRDVVTRSFDAMPMKMAAFVRSICQDAISYVEEGLDAIAELKRLQDGGVNPQQAIQQLSPEHRNGLYQLPTGVKLLETLHFVVRQYGRHVSVLMTE
;
A
#
# COMPACT_ATOMS: atom_id res chain seq x y z
N MET A 1 -12.60 27.73 -6.71
CA MET A 1 -13.49 27.96 -5.54
C MET A 1 -13.94 26.68 -4.82
N VAL A 2 -14.09 25.51 -5.47
CA VAL A 2 -14.33 24.22 -4.77
C VAL A 2 -13.04 23.51 -4.34
N MET A 3 -11.90 23.83 -4.98
CA MET A 3 -10.59 23.22 -4.65
C MET A 3 -9.91 23.81 -3.42
N ASP A 4 -10.17 25.07 -3.07
CA ASP A 4 -9.52 25.71 -1.91
C ASP A 4 -10.11 25.24 -0.58
N THR A 5 -11.35 24.76 -0.59
CA THR A 5 -12.01 24.17 0.58
C THR A 5 -11.41 22.82 0.99
N LEU A 6 -10.73 22.12 0.09
CA LEU A 6 -10.09 20.82 0.38
C LEU A 6 -8.73 20.96 1.09
N VAL A 7 -8.09 22.13 1.00
CA VAL A 7 -6.76 22.38 1.57
C VAL A 7 -6.84 22.58 3.10
N GLY A 8 -7.98 23.07 3.59
CA GLY A 8 -8.25 23.28 5.02
C GLY A 8 -8.98 22.13 5.73
N VAL A 9 -9.41 21.09 5.00
CA VAL A 9 -9.99 19.90 5.64
C VAL A 9 -8.85 19.00 6.05
N ASP A 10 -8.42 19.18 7.28
CA ASP A 10 -7.92 18.10 8.10
C ASP A 10 -9.00 17.02 8.11
N PHE A 11 -8.86 16.00 7.25
CA PHE A 11 -9.66 14.77 7.31
C PHE A 11 -9.22 13.99 8.55
N VAL A 12 -9.50 14.55 9.71
CA VAL A 12 -9.28 13.90 10.97
C VAL A 12 -10.57 13.17 11.28
N PHE A 13 -10.58 11.87 10.99
CA PHE A 13 -11.54 10.95 11.55
C PHE A 13 -11.21 10.76 13.03
N HIS A 14 -11.38 11.82 13.84
CA HIS A 14 -11.52 11.63 15.27
C HIS A 14 -12.75 10.78 15.47
N SER A 15 -12.63 9.80 16.37
CA SER A 15 -13.70 8.99 16.91
C SER A 15 -14.83 9.89 17.43
N HIS A 16 -15.77 10.25 16.55
CA HIS A 16 -16.93 11.04 16.96
C HIS A 16 -17.88 10.10 17.67
N THR A 17 -17.99 10.30 18.98
CA THR A 17 -19.09 9.83 19.81
C THR A 17 -20.42 10.06 19.09
N ALA A 18 -21.33 9.11 19.25
CA ALA A 18 -22.52 8.85 18.42
C ALA A 18 -23.55 9.99 18.20
N ALA A 19 -23.28 11.23 18.61
CA ALA A 19 -24.23 12.35 18.58
C ALA A 19 -24.12 13.28 17.34
N ASP A 20 -22.99 13.32 16.61
CA ASP A 20 -22.81 14.18 15.42
C ASP A 20 -22.87 13.39 14.10
N ARG A 21 -23.93 12.58 13.91
CA ARG A 21 -24.15 11.77 12.70
C ARG A 21 -24.88 12.53 11.57
N SER A 22 -24.35 13.69 11.19
CA SER A 22 -24.62 14.32 9.88
C SER A 22 -23.30 14.95 9.43
N VAL A 23 -22.82 14.82 8.19
CA VAL A 23 -23.35 15.54 7.02
C VAL A 23 -23.05 14.84 5.67
N LEU A 24 -22.24 13.78 5.60
CA LEU A 24 -21.83 13.18 4.31
C LEU A 24 -22.25 11.71 4.15
N ASP A 25 -22.90 11.40 3.03
CA ASP A 25 -23.25 10.05 2.62
C ASP A 25 -21.97 9.19 2.49
N PRO A 26 -21.84 8.08 3.25
CA PRO A 26 -20.68 7.19 3.16
C PRO A 26 -20.36 6.72 1.74
N GLN A 27 -21.37 6.51 0.90
CA GLN A 27 -21.18 6.09 -0.49
C GLN A 27 -20.58 7.22 -1.34
N LEU A 28 -20.94 8.47 -1.07
CA LEU A 28 -20.34 9.63 -1.72
C LEU A 28 -18.88 9.78 -1.32
N VAL A 29 -18.55 9.55 -0.04
CA VAL A 29 -17.16 9.60 0.44
C VAL A 29 -16.34 8.48 -0.21
N ILE A 30 -16.85 7.24 -0.25
CA ILE A 30 -16.20 6.12 -0.93
C ILE A 30 -15.97 6.46 -2.41
N ALA A 31 -16.97 7.00 -3.10
CA ALA A 31 -16.87 7.38 -4.50
C ALA A 31 -15.78 8.42 -4.75
N PHE A 32 -15.73 9.44 -3.91
CA PHE A 32 -14.74 10.49 -4.02
C PHE A 32 -13.32 9.99 -3.77
N VAL A 33 -13.12 9.15 -2.74
CA VAL A 33 -11.82 8.54 -2.44
C VAL A 33 -11.37 7.63 -3.58
N LEU A 34 -12.25 6.77 -4.09
CA LEU A 34 -11.93 5.87 -5.20
C LEU A 34 -11.66 6.63 -6.51
N LEU A 35 -12.31 7.78 -6.74
CA LEU A 35 -12.01 8.64 -7.87
C LEU A 35 -10.59 9.21 -7.78
N ILE A 36 -10.18 9.70 -6.61
CA ILE A 36 -8.85 10.28 -6.41
C ILE A 36 -7.77 9.20 -6.57
N VAL A 37 -7.94 8.07 -5.88
CA VAL A 37 -6.98 6.96 -5.91
C VAL A 37 -6.95 6.30 -7.29
N GLY A 38 -8.09 6.15 -7.95
CA GLY A 38 -8.22 5.46 -9.23
C GLY A 38 -7.94 6.30 -10.47
N ALA A 39 -7.80 7.62 -10.31
CA ALA A 39 -7.52 8.54 -11.41
C ALA A 39 -6.42 9.56 -11.03
N PRO A 40 -5.25 9.11 -10.52
CA PRO A 40 -4.28 9.97 -9.88
C PRO A 40 -3.68 11.02 -10.82
N SER A 41 -3.62 10.75 -12.13
CA SER A 41 -3.14 11.68 -13.15
C SER A 41 -3.96 12.97 -13.27
N TYR A 42 -5.21 12.97 -12.81
CA TYR A 42 -6.05 14.18 -12.79
C TYR A 42 -5.77 15.08 -11.59
N PHE A 43 -5.06 14.58 -10.57
CA PHE A 43 -4.75 15.30 -9.36
C PHE A 43 -3.28 15.71 -9.36
N ARG A 44 -3.02 16.99 -9.62
CA ARG A 44 -1.65 17.55 -9.68
C ARG A 44 -0.96 17.61 -8.32
N ARG A 45 -1.72 17.49 -7.24
CA ARG A 45 -1.25 17.64 -5.86
C ARG A 45 -0.99 16.28 -5.22
N VAL A 46 0.29 15.98 -5.09
CA VAL A 46 0.88 14.80 -4.46
C VAL A 46 0.34 14.62 -3.02
N ASP A 47 0.18 15.69 -2.26
CA ASP A 47 -0.38 15.65 -0.90
C ASP A 47 -1.87 15.24 -0.83
N VAL A 48 -2.67 15.62 -1.83
CA VAL A 48 -4.09 15.22 -1.92
C VAL A 48 -4.20 13.72 -2.18
N LEU A 49 -3.33 13.21 -3.06
CA LEU A 49 -3.21 11.78 -3.35
C LEU A 49 -2.84 10.98 -2.08
N LYS A 50 -1.86 11.44 -1.29
CA LYS A 50 -1.54 10.81 0.01
C LYS A 50 -2.74 10.76 0.94
N LYS A 51 -3.42 11.90 1.12
CA LYS A 51 -4.55 11.99 2.05
C LYS A 51 -5.69 11.07 1.64
N ALA A 52 -6.00 10.99 0.34
CA ALA A 52 -7.02 10.09 -0.17
C ALA A 52 -6.64 8.62 0.00
N PHE A 53 -5.38 8.25 -0.26
CA PHE A 53 -4.90 6.89 -0.06
C PHE A 53 -4.87 6.49 1.43
N GLY A 54 -4.38 7.37 2.30
CA GLY A 54 -4.39 7.16 3.76
C GLY A 54 -5.81 7.08 4.33
N LEU A 55 -6.75 7.82 3.75
CA LEU A 55 -8.17 7.71 4.07
C LEU A 55 -8.73 6.35 3.64
N LEU A 56 -8.42 5.89 2.43
CA LEU A 56 -8.82 4.56 1.97
C LEU A 56 -8.30 3.45 2.89
N GLU A 57 -7.02 3.53 3.29
CA GLU A 57 -6.44 2.58 4.24
C GLU A 57 -7.14 2.63 5.60
N SER A 58 -7.42 3.83 6.11
CA SER A 58 -8.15 4.01 7.36
C SER A 58 -9.56 3.42 7.29
N MET A 59 -10.27 3.58 6.17
CA MET A 59 -11.60 2.99 5.98
C MET A 59 -11.55 1.45 5.95
N LEU A 60 -10.48 0.87 5.39
CA LEU A 60 -10.31 -0.57 5.28
C LEU A 60 -9.94 -1.24 6.61
N PHE A 61 -9.10 -0.57 7.42
CA PHE A 61 -8.52 -1.15 8.65
C PHE A 61 -8.82 -0.37 9.93
N SER A 62 -9.84 0.48 9.91
CA SER A 62 -10.32 1.14 11.12
C SER A 62 -10.67 0.11 12.19
N SER A 63 -10.43 0.48 13.45
CA SER A 63 -10.96 -0.24 14.61
C SER A 63 -12.50 -0.16 14.68
N ASP A 64 -13.10 0.86 14.07
CA ASP A 64 -14.54 0.95 13.83
C ASP A 64 -14.92 0.20 12.54
N PRO A 65 -15.65 -0.93 12.63
CA PRO A 65 -16.03 -1.73 11.48
C PRO A 65 -17.07 -1.06 10.57
N HIS A 66 -17.60 0.11 10.93
CA HIS A 66 -18.58 0.83 10.11
C HIS A 66 -18.07 1.05 8.68
N TRP A 67 -16.87 1.61 8.51
CA TRP A 67 -16.32 1.93 7.19
C TRP A 67 -15.96 0.69 6.38
N THR A 68 -15.37 -0.32 6.99
CA THR A 68 -15.08 -1.59 6.33
C THR A 68 -16.36 -2.25 5.83
N ARG A 69 -17.47 -2.16 6.60
CA ARG A 69 -18.78 -2.65 6.18
C ARG A 69 -19.36 -1.82 5.03
N GLN A 70 -19.31 -0.49 5.12
CA GLN A 70 -19.77 0.40 4.04
C GLN A 70 -19.03 0.15 2.72
N LEU A 71 -17.72 -0.13 2.78
CA LEU A 71 -16.95 -0.52 1.61
C LEU A 71 -17.35 -1.91 1.09
N GLY A 72 -17.60 -2.89 1.97
CA GLY A 72 -18.05 -4.23 1.56
C GLY A 72 -19.41 -4.22 0.85
N ASP A 73 -20.33 -3.38 1.32
CA ASP A 73 -21.68 -3.24 0.77
C ASP A 73 -21.72 -2.32 -0.47
N SER A 74 -20.65 -1.57 -0.75
CA SER A 74 -20.60 -0.60 -1.85
C SER A 74 -20.42 -1.30 -3.20
N VAL A 75 -21.40 -1.13 -4.09
CA VAL A 75 -21.30 -1.57 -5.50
C VAL A 75 -20.08 -0.95 -6.18
N LEU A 76 -19.80 0.32 -5.87
CA LEU A 76 -18.68 1.04 -6.45
C LEU A 76 -17.34 0.48 -5.95
N ALA A 77 -17.19 0.25 -4.65
CA ALA A 77 -15.96 -0.35 -4.10
C ALA A 77 -15.76 -1.77 -4.65
N ASN A 78 -16.84 -2.55 -4.76
CA ASN A 78 -16.81 -3.90 -5.34
C ASN A 78 -16.34 -3.92 -6.80
N ALA A 79 -16.52 -2.83 -7.55
CA ALA A 79 -16.08 -2.69 -8.93
C ALA A 79 -14.72 -2.00 -9.08
N HIS A 80 -14.39 -1.03 -8.22
CA HIS A 80 -13.30 -0.07 -8.46
C HIS A 80 -12.20 -0.07 -7.41
N LEU A 81 -12.35 -0.72 -6.26
CA LEU A 81 -11.36 -0.70 -5.19
C LEU A 81 -9.99 -1.23 -5.64
N ILE A 82 -9.95 -2.46 -6.15
CA ILE A 82 -8.72 -3.11 -6.62
C ILE A 82 -8.15 -2.40 -7.86
N PRO A 83 -8.96 -2.06 -8.91
CA PRO A 83 -8.48 -1.23 -10.01
C PRO A 83 -7.84 0.08 -9.56
N ALA A 84 -8.43 0.77 -8.57
CA ALA A 84 -7.93 2.04 -8.08
C ALA A 84 -6.57 1.87 -7.38
N ILE A 85 -6.42 0.84 -6.54
CA ILE A 85 -5.16 0.53 -5.87
C ILE A 85 -4.04 0.21 -6.87
N ILE A 86 -4.34 -0.56 -7.92
CA ILE A 86 -3.38 -0.89 -8.98
C ILE A 86 -2.98 0.37 -9.75
N THR A 87 -3.96 1.19 -10.16
CA THR A 87 -3.67 2.45 -10.87
C THR A 87 -2.82 3.39 -10.02
N TYR A 88 -3.14 3.50 -8.72
CA TYR A 88 -2.38 4.30 -7.79
C TYR A 88 -0.93 3.82 -7.67
N PHE A 89 -0.73 2.52 -7.45
CA PHE A 89 0.61 1.92 -7.38
C PHE A 89 1.42 2.17 -8.67
N THR A 90 0.84 1.92 -9.83
CA THR A 90 1.52 2.14 -11.13
C THR A 90 1.89 3.62 -11.32
N PHE A 91 1.04 4.53 -10.86
CA PHE A 91 1.34 5.96 -10.87
C PHE A 91 2.50 6.31 -9.94
N GLN A 92 2.55 5.78 -8.71
CA GLN A 92 3.67 5.97 -7.78
C GLN A 92 5.00 5.52 -8.40
N GLN A 93 5.00 4.37 -9.07
CA GLN A 93 6.17 3.80 -9.75
C GLN A 93 6.64 4.68 -10.91
N ARG A 94 5.71 5.13 -11.77
CA ARG A 94 6.05 5.93 -12.96
C ARG A 94 6.59 7.31 -12.61
N GLU A 95 5.93 7.99 -11.68
CA GLU A 95 6.29 9.36 -11.32
C GLU A 95 7.48 9.41 -10.35
N GLY A 96 8.01 8.25 -9.95
CA GLY A 96 9.11 8.16 -8.98
C GLY A 96 8.77 8.83 -7.65
N ILE A 97 7.48 8.92 -7.31
CA ILE A 97 7.02 9.61 -6.11
C ILE A 97 7.39 8.72 -4.92
N ILE A 98 8.51 9.06 -4.29
CA ILE A 98 8.93 8.51 -3.01
C ILE A 98 8.18 9.30 -1.95
N TRP A 99 7.21 8.65 -1.33
CA TRP A 99 6.45 9.27 -0.25
C TRP A 99 7.30 9.20 1.02
N GLU A 100 7.79 10.32 1.53
CA GLU A 100 8.25 10.35 2.92
C GLU A 100 7.00 10.21 3.81
N ASN A 101 6.89 9.08 4.53
CA ASN A 101 5.92 8.90 5.60
C ASN A 101 6.52 9.40 6.93
N VAL A 102 5.75 10.21 7.66
CA VAL A 102 6.18 10.93 8.88
C VAL A 102 6.10 10.08 10.15
N TRP A 103 5.70 8.80 10.06
CA TRP A 103 5.35 8.03 11.26
C TRP A 103 6.45 7.16 11.89
N VAL A 104 7.61 7.04 11.25
CA VAL A 104 8.90 6.73 11.89
C VAL A 104 9.92 7.29 10.92
N GLY A 105 10.79 8.24 11.32
CA GLY A 105 11.77 8.81 10.40
C GLY A 105 12.62 7.72 9.75
N ASN A 106 12.25 7.34 8.52
CA ASN A 106 12.91 6.40 7.61
C ASN A 106 12.09 6.30 6.32
N VAL A 107 12.80 6.06 5.22
CA VAL A 107 12.27 6.00 3.85
C VAL A 107 11.32 4.79 3.70
N GLU A 108 10.01 5.00 3.82
CA GLU A 108 8.95 4.04 3.46
C GLU A 108 8.03 4.67 2.39
N ALA A 109 7.73 4.13 1.20
CA ALA A 109 8.34 3.23 0.23
C ALA A 109 7.55 3.44 -1.08
N LYS A 110 8.09 3.03 -2.23
CA LYS A 110 7.40 3.03 -3.53
C LYS A 110 6.20 2.05 -3.62
N SER A 111 5.72 1.52 -2.49
CA SER A 111 4.92 0.29 -2.43
C SER A 111 3.70 0.34 -1.49
N ASP A 112 3.17 1.53 -1.18
CA ASP A 112 1.93 1.67 -0.39
C ASP A 112 0.75 0.90 -0.99
N GLY A 113 0.57 0.94 -2.32
CA GLY A 113 -0.45 0.17 -3.01
C GLY A 113 -0.25 -1.35 -2.89
N ALA A 114 1.00 -1.82 -2.88
CA ALA A 114 1.33 -3.22 -2.65
C ALA A 114 0.96 -3.64 -1.23
N ARG A 115 1.36 -2.86 -0.23
CA ARG A 115 1.02 -3.08 1.19
C ARG A 115 -0.48 -3.12 1.40
N LEU A 116 -1.21 -2.18 0.81
CA LEU A 116 -2.67 -2.10 0.93
C LEU A 116 -3.34 -3.32 0.32
N PHE A 117 -2.96 -3.71 -0.90
CA PHE A 117 -3.46 -4.90 -1.56
C PHE A 117 -3.22 -6.17 -0.73
N VAL A 118 -2.00 -6.31 -0.21
CA VAL A 118 -1.57 -7.41 0.66
C VAL A 118 -2.49 -7.57 1.86
N ARG A 119 -2.75 -6.46 2.57
CA ARG A 119 -3.61 -6.46 3.75
C ARG A 119 -5.07 -6.75 3.41
N ILE A 120 -5.59 -6.21 2.30
CA ILE A 120 -6.95 -6.55 1.83
C ILE A 120 -7.10 -8.05 1.62
N VAL A 121 -6.12 -8.66 0.93
CA VAL A 121 -6.14 -10.09 0.59
C VAL A 121 -6.03 -10.98 1.83
N LYS A 122 -5.18 -10.63 2.81
CA LYS A 122 -4.97 -11.45 4.03
C LYS A 122 -6.01 -11.21 5.11
N GLU A 123 -6.42 -9.96 5.32
CA GLU A 123 -7.14 -9.53 6.52
C GLU A 123 -8.64 -9.32 6.27
N ILE A 124 -9.05 -8.94 5.05
CA ILE A 124 -10.44 -8.54 4.78
C ILE A 124 -11.15 -9.57 3.91
N LYS A 125 -11.73 -10.59 4.57
CA LYS A 125 -12.46 -11.69 3.92
C LYS A 125 -13.55 -11.21 2.94
N ILE A 126 -14.21 -10.11 3.24
CA ILE A 126 -15.33 -9.55 2.45
C ILE A 126 -14.87 -9.15 1.04
N PHE A 127 -13.59 -8.80 0.86
CA PHE A 127 -13.03 -8.43 -0.44
C PHE A 127 -12.38 -9.58 -1.20
N ARG A 128 -12.41 -10.82 -0.68
CA ARG A 128 -11.81 -11.97 -1.36
C ARG A 128 -12.40 -12.16 -2.77
N ASP A 129 -13.72 -12.06 -2.90
CA ASP A 129 -14.40 -12.22 -4.19
C ASP A 129 -14.14 -11.04 -5.13
N VAL A 130 -13.94 -9.83 -4.58
CA VAL A 130 -13.56 -8.65 -5.36
C VAL A 130 -12.17 -8.85 -5.96
N VAL A 131 -11.22 -9.41 -5.18
CA VAL A 131 -9.88 -9.74 -5.67
C VAL A 131 -9.97 -10.79 -6.78
N THR A 132 -10.72 -11.88 -6.58
CA THR A 132 -10.91 -12.92 -7.61
C THR A 132 -11.45 -12.33 -8.91
N ARG A 133 -12.55 -11.56 -8.83
CA ARG A 133 -13.15 -10.91 -10.01
C ARG A 133 -12.19 -9.95 -10.70
N SER A 134 -11.28 -9.33 -9.96
CA SER A 134 -10.26 -8.44 -10.54
C SER A 134 -9.20 -9.22 -11.32
N PHE A 135 -8.81 -10.41 -10.87
CA PHE A 135 -7.96 -11.32 -11.66
C PHE A 135 -8.64 -11.71 -12.99
N ASP A 136 -9.95 -11.97 -12.97
CA ASP A 136 -10.72 -12.33 -14.17
C ASP A 136 -10.93 -11.13 -15.11
N ALA A 137 -11.23 -9.96 -14.56
CA ALA A 137 -11.57 -8.78 -15.34
C ALA A 137 -10.34 -8.07 -15.96
N MET A 138 -9.18 -8.16 -15.32
CA MET A 138 -7.96 -7.49 -15.77
C MET A 138 -6.68 -8.32 -15.58
N PRO A 139 -6.61 -9.54 -16.14
CA PRO A 139 -5.54 -10.49 -15.86
C PRO A 139 -4.15 -9.91 -16.13
N MET A 140 -3.93 -9.26 -17.28
CA MET A 140 -2.62 -8.70 -17.61
C MET A 140 -2.17 -7.57 -16.66
N LYS A 141 -3.08 -6.68 -16.25
CA LYS A 141 -2.76 -5.61 -15.30
C LYS A 141 -2.47 -6.17 -13.92
N MET A 142 -3.22 -7.19 -13.51
CA MET A 142 -3.01 -7.86 -12.24
C MET A 142 -1.68 -8.62 -12.21
N ALA A 143 -1.31 -9.29 -13.30
CA ALA A 143 -0.02 -9.95 -13.42
C ALA A 143 1.14 -8.97 -13.38
N ALA A 144 1.06 -7.86 -14.12
CA ALA A 144 2.08 -6.82 -14.08
C ALA A 144 2.22 -6.21 -12.68
N PHE A 145 1.11 -5.97 -12.00
CA PHE A 145 1.08 -5.50 -10.62
C PHE A 145 1.75 -6.49 -9.66
N VAL A 146 1.34 -7.77 -9.68
CA VAL A 146 1.93 -8.82 -8.85
C VAL A 146 3.43 -8.99 -9.14
N ARG A 147 3.84 -8.96 -10.42
CA ARG A 147 5.24 -9.04 -10.85
C ARG A 147 6.06 -7.87 -10.31
N SER A 148 5.53 -6.65 -10.34
CA SER A 148 6.20 -5.48 -9.77
C SER A 148 6.35 -5.60 -8.25
N ILE A 149 5.34 -6.12 -7.55
CA ILE A 149 5.44 -6.38 -6.11
C ILE A 149 6.52 -7.43 -5.82
N CYS A 150 6.62 -8.49 -6.64
CA CYS A 150 7.68 -9.49 -6.53
C CYS A 150 9.07 -8.87 -6.68
N GLN A 151 9.25 -8.01 -7.69
CA GLN A 151 10.53 -7.34 -7.94
C GLN A 151 10.92 -6.43 -6.77
N ASP A 152 9.99 -5.61 -6.28
CA ASP A 152 10.23 -4.75 -5.11
C ASP A 152 10.57 -5.58 -3.87
N ALA A 153 9.82 -6.67 -3.64
CA ALA A 153 10.04 -7.56 -2.49
C ALA A 153 11.42 -8.24 -2.52
N ILE A 154 11.85 -8.71 -3.69
CA ILE A 154 13.18 -9.30 -3.88
C ILE A 154 14.26 -8.25 -3.64
N SER A 155 14.15 -7.07 -4.27
CA SER A 155 15.12 -5.97 -4.11
C SER A 155 15.30 -5.58 -2.64
N TYR A 156 14.20 -5.38 -1.90
CA TYR A 156 14.26 -5.02 -0.47
C TYR A 156 14.90 -6.11 0.39
N VAL A 157 14.71 -7.38 0.04
CA VAL A 157 15.33 -8.49 0.76
C VAL A 157 16.81 -8.59 0.44
N GLU A 158 17.21 -8.47 -0.83
CA GLU A 158 18.61 -8.47 -1.25
C GLU A 158 19.38 -7.31 -0.60
N GLU A 159 18.88 -6.08 -0.70
CA GLU A 159 19.48 -4.89 -0.07
C GLU A 159 19.58 -5.04 1.46
N GLY A 160 18.56 -5.64 2.08
CA GLY A 160 18.54 -5.92 3.51
C GLY A 160 19.54 -6.99 3.95
N LEU A 161 19.69 -8.06 3.16
CA LEU A 161 20.65 -9.13 3.42
C LEU A 161 22.10 -8.63 3.26
N ASP A 162 22.37 -7.82 2.25
CA ASP A 162 23.67 -7.17 2.05
C ASP A 162 24.01 -6.28 3.25
N ALA A 163 23.04 -5.51 3.75
CA ALA A 163 23.25 -4.68 4.92
C ALA A 163 23.45 -5.46 6.23
N ILE A 164 22.79 -6.61 6.39
CA ILE A 164 23.05 -7.54 7.51
C ILE A 164 24.47 -8.11 7.41
N ALA A 165 24.92 -8.47 6.20
CA ALA A 165 26.26 -8.99 5.99
C ALA A 165 27.32 -7.94 6.38
N GLU A 166 27.11 -6.68 6.01
CA GLU A 166 28.01 -5.57 6.39
C GLU A 166 28.00 -5.30 7.90
N LEU A 167 26.82 -5.31 8.54
CA LEU A 167 26.73 -5.21 10.01
C LEU A 167 27.52 -6.31 10.70
N LYS A 168 27.40 -7.54 10.21
CA LYS A 168 28.12 -8.69 10.76
C LYS A 168 29.63 -8.53 10.59
N ARG A 169 30.09 -8.06 9.43
CA ARG A 169 31.51 -7.77 9.17
C ARG A 169 32.08 -6.75 10.17
N LEU A 170 31.32 -5.69 10.46
CA LEU A 170 31.72 -4.67 11.45
C LEU A 170 31.78 -5.25 12.88
N GLN A 171 30.80 -6.07 13.26
CA GLN A 171 30.77 -6.73 14.56
C GLN A 171 31.92 -7.73 14.74
N ASP A 172 32.21 -8.54 13.72
CA ASP A 172 33.34 -9.47 13.71
C ASP A 172 34.69 -8.72 13.81
N GLY A 173 34.74 -7.48 13.32
CA GLY A 173 35.86 -6.54 13.49
C GLY A 173 35.95 -5.88 14.88
N GLY A 174 35.09 -6.25 15.82
CA GLY A 174 35.09 -5.75 17.20
C GLY A 174 34.32 -4.43 17.41
N VAL A 175 33.58 -3.95 16.40
CA VAL A 175 32.71 -2.78 16.54
C VAL A 175 31.45 -3.17 17.31
N ASN A 176 31.10 -2.43 18.36
CA ASN A 176 29.88 -2.73 19.09
C ASN A 176 28.63 -2.50 18.21
N PRO A 177 27.49 -3.17 18.48
CA PRO A 177 26.33 -3.12 17.60
C PRO A 177 25.76 -1.71 17.33
N GLN A 178 25.83 -0.81 18.30
CA GLN A 178 25.30 0.55 18.18
C GLN A 178 26.18 1.41 17.26
N GLN A 179 27.50 1.27 17.37
CA GLN A 179 28.46 1.93 16.47
C GLN A 179 28.44 1.33 15.08
N ALA A 180 28.24 0.01 14.95
CA ALA A 180 28.15 -0.65 13.66
C ALA A 180 27.00 -0.08 12.81
N ILE A 181 25.81 0.13 13.41
CA ILE A 181 24.66 0.75 12.73
C ILE A 181 24.97 2.18 12.27
N GLN A 182 25.72 2.95 13.07
CA GLN A 182 26.10 4.33 12.71
C GLN A 182 27.15 4.37 11.57
N GLN A 183 27.98 3.34 11.46
CA GLN A 183 29.03 3.24 10.43
C GLN A 183 28.53 2.73 9.09
N LEU A 184 27.30 2.19 9.03
CA LEU A 184 26.69 1.77 7.77
C LEU A 184 26.54 2.93 6.78
N SER A 185 26.79 2.64 5.51
CA SER A 185 26.46 3.56 4.43
C SER A 185 24.95 3.86 4.41
N PRO A 186 24.52 4.98 3.82
CA PRO A 186 23.09 5.29 3.66
C PRO A 186 22.33 4.17 2.94
N GLU A 187 22.95 3.53 1.94
CA GLU A 187 22.35 2.43 1.17
C GLU A 187 22.09 1.21 2.07
N HIS A 188 23.09 0.78 2.85
CA HIS A 188 22.91 -0.34 3.78
C HIS A 188 21.89 -0.02 4.89
N ARG A 189 21.84 1.22 5.38
CA ARG A 189 20.80 1.62 6.34
C ARG A 189 19.41 1.52 5.73
N ASN A 190 19.24 2.01 4.50
CA ASN A 190 17.97 1.89 3.78
C ASN A 190 17.56 0.42 3.59
N GLY A 191 18.50 -0.45 3.18
CA GLY A 191 18.26 -1.88 3.05
C GLY A 191 17.78 -2.53 4.35
N LEU A 192 18.42 -2.21 5.49
CA LEU A 192 17.96 -2.71 6.81
C LEU A 192 16.54 -2.26 7.16
N TYR A 193 16.19 -1.01 6.85
CA TYR A 193 14.86 -0.49 7.14
C TYR A 193 13.78 -1.07 6.22
N GLN A 194 14.15 -1.44 4.99
CA GLN A 194 13.22 -2.02 4.01
C GLN A 194 13.04 -3.52 4.16
N LEU A 195 14.01 -4.23 4.77
CA LEU A 195 13.98 -5.68 4.92
C LEU A 195 12.67 -6.22 5.53
N PRO A 196 12.11 -5.67 6.63
CA PRO A 196 10.83 -6.14 7.18
C PRO A 196 9.67 -6.01 6.19
N THR A 197 9.69 -4.97 5.34
CA THR A 197 8.69 -4.75 4.29
C THR A 197 8.85 -5.79 3.18
N GLY A 198 10.08 -6.03 2.71
CA GLY A 198 10.37 -7.06 1.72
C GLY A 198 9.89 -8.45 2.15
N VAL A 199 10.16 -8.85 3.39
CA VAL A 199 9.71 -10.13 3.95
C VAL A 199 8.18 -10.24 3.97
N LYS A 200 7.47 -9.20 4.45
CA LYS A 200 5.99 -9.17 4.47
C LYS A 200 5.37 -9.25 3.07
N LEU A 201 6.00 -8.61 2.08
CA LEU A 201 5.58 -8.69 0.69
C LEU A 201 5.74 -10.13 0.17
N LEU A 202 6.90 -10.77 0.39
CA LEU A 202 7.13 -12.17 -0.01
C LEU A 202 6.14 -13.15 0.63
N GLU A 203 5.89 -13.04 1.94
CA GLU A 203 4.88 -13.87 2.61
C GLU A 203 3.49 -13.75 1.98
N THR A 204 3.15 -12.54 1.54
CA THR A 204 1.84 -12.30 0.95
C THR A 204 1.77 -12.74 -0.49
N LEU A 205 2.83 -12.56 -1.27
CA LEU A 205 2.94 -13.13 -2.60
C LEU A 205 2.80 -14.65 -2.55
N HIS A 206 3.40 -15.31 -1.56
CA HIS A 206 3.17 -16.73 -1.32
C HIS A 206 1.69 -17.05 -1.07
N PHE A 207 1.00 -16.25 -0.25
CA PHE A 207 -0.44 -16.39 -0.05
C PHE A 207 -1.26 -16.17 -1.33
N VAL A 208 -0.97 -15.12 -2.09
CA VAL A 208 -1.63 -14.79 -3.37
C VAL A 208 -1.43 -15.92 -4.38
N VAL A 209 -0.21 -16.44 -4.51
CA VAL A 209 0.08 -17.59 -5.37
C VAL A 209 -0.63 -18.85 -4.88
N ARG A 210 -0.75 -19.09 -3.58
CA ARG A 210 -1.52 -20.24 -3.07
C ARG A 210 -3.02 -20.13 -3.31
N GLN A 211 -3.59 -18.94 -3.17
CA GLN A 211 -5.04 -18.72 -3.32
C GLN A 211 -5.46 -18.54 -4.78
N TYR A 212 -4.66 -17.84 -5.56
CA TYR A 212 -4.95 -17.40 -6.92
C TYR A 212 -4.00 -18.00 -7.95
N GLY A 213 -3.25 -19.04 -7.58
CA GLY A 213 -2.17 -19.63 -8.37
C GLY A 213 -2.58 -20.03 -9.79
N ARG A 214 -3.83 -20.45 -10.02
CA ARG A 214 -4.34 -20.73 -11.37
C ARG A 214 -4.39 -19.47 -12.27
N HIS A 215 -4.73 -18.32 -11.70
CA HIS A 215 -4.75 -17.05 -12.43
C HIS A 215 -3.33 -16.51 -12.60
N VAL A 216 -2.45 -16.69 -11.61
CA VAL A 216 -1.06 -16.21 -11.65
C VAL A 216 -0.19 -17.08 -12.56
N SER A 217 -0.37 -18.41 -12.58
CA SER A 217 0.47 -19.35 -13.35
C SER A 217 0.27 -19.21 -14.86
N VAL A 218 -0.93 -18.86 -15.31
CA VAL A 218 -1.25 -18.61 -16.72
C VAL A 218 -0.57 -17.34 -17.25
N LEU A 219 -0.14 -16.45 -16.35
CA LEU A 219 0.38 -15.11 -16.68
C LEU A 219 1.91 -14.97 -16.45
N MET A 220 2.57 -16.02 -15.97
CA MET A 220 4.01 -16.09 -15.72
C MET A 220 4.76 -16.98 -16.73
N THR A 221 4.04 -17.54 -17.71
CA THR A 221 4.59 -18.35 -18.81
C THR A 221 4.89 -17.55 -20.08
N GLU A 222 4.75 -16.23 -20.05
CA GLU A 222 5.18 -15.26 -21.08
C GLU A 222 6.19 -14.26 -20.50
#